data_AF-A0A821WMU9-F1
#
_entry.id   AF-A0A821WMU9-F1
#
_cell.length_a   1.000
_cell.length_b   1.000
_cell.length_c   1.000
_cell.angle_alpha   90.00
_cell.angle_beta   90.00
_cell.angle_gamma   90.00
#
_symmetry.space_group_name_H-M   'P 1'
#
loop_
_entity.id
_entity.type
_entity.pdbx_description
1 polymer ?
#
loop_
_entity_poly.entity_id
_entity_poly.type
_entity_poly.pdbx_seq_one_letter_code
_entity_poly.pdbx_strand_id
1 'polypeptide(L)'
;MAQNIHTTRFQKVKWGDSTAQIETVNSNGVECLRLEDVQRHFHTVIVKAFLIDNVQKAFIHDETGKNSEPLRIVAHLDKTVEVVGSMKHSSNDIHDQLLLMDGKLDRIDANTQEILRQIDHVMTQMYELHEFTTPRYFFILPAEHSNIKAIDTVQNWLHIHYKLYFLCECSQDPKEMHVAPHEGYSIKRPRDFILRYGPYLKTTLAIAQALLSIGGFAIPQLGNVSKAINDVLPPQLNNSQFYTDAEQKLQMVDDLLNKVDNQQYRAGASVVDRHQSRGTALQGAELREIQTYLERVDDKRSLGNLYRIVTADGHVRWVCHKHYDAISCNNEMSKYINAFEAMGGKFDQKTNEALINQLDITSKNVAMMCQALENGFNIEKLICRECSIGEDDLKKLLDIIINRSSIRCLNMGSVRVRNVLGITKYTCQEMVAEFNNQTMKVRFCNNNQDANVQILGRLLL
;
A
#
# COMPACT_ATOMS: atom_id res chain seq x y z
N MET A 1 -87.64 40.70 21.40
CA MET A 1 -86.30 40.37 20.86
C MET A 1 -85.76 39.20 21.68
N ALA A 2 -85.90 37.97 21.18
CA ALA A 2 -85.31 36.79 21.81
C ALA A 2 -83.97 36.50 21.15
N GLN A 3 -82.88 36.50 21.92
CA GLN A 3 -81.54 36.12 21.44
C GLN A 3 -81.49 34.60 21.30
N ASN A 4 -81.34 34.10 20.08
CA ASN A 4 -81.05 32.69 19.81
C ASN A 4 -79.63 32.37 20.29
N ILE A 5 -79.53 31.59 21.36
CA ILE A 5 -78.27 30.99 21.79
C ILE A 5 -77.94 29.87 20.80
N HIS A 6 -77.02 30.13 19.85
CA HIS A 6 -76.45 29.07 19.02
C HIS A 6 -75.58 28.18 19.91
N THR A 7 -76.08 27.00 20.27
CA THR A 7 -75.29 25.95 20.93
C THR A 7 -74.53 25.21 19.85
N THR A 8 -73.21 25.43 19.78
CA THR A 8 -72.33 24.68 18.90
C THR A 8 -72.31 23.20 19.31
N ARG A 9 -72.49 22.30 18.35
CA ARG A 9 -72.46 20.85 18.59
C ARG A 9 -71.31 20.19 17.81
N PHE A 10 -70.82 19.08 18.33
CA PHE A 10 -69.63 18.40 17.83
C PHE A 10 -69.88 16.91 17.59
N GLN A 11 -69.34 16.41 16.49
CA GLN A 11 -69.32 14.99 16.14
C GLN A 11 -67.94 14.40 16.46
N LYS A 12 -67.91 13.28 17.19
CA LYS A 12 -66.67 12.50 17.35
C LYS A 12 -66.37 11.74 16.06
N VAL A 13 -65.14 11.88 15.56
CA VAL A 13 -64.65 11.26 14.33
C VAL A 13 -63.33 10.54 14.58
N LYS A 14 -63.19 9.30 14.12
CA LYS A 14 -62.01 8.45 14.36
C LYS A 14 -61.38 7.99 13.04
N TRP A 15 -60.05 7.99 12.97
CA TRP A 15 -59.25 7.38 11.91
C TRP A 15 -58.04 6.67 12.50
N GLY A 16 -57.94 5.34 12.33
CA GLY A 16 -56.92 4.53 12.99
C GLY A 16 -57.01 4.70 14.51
N ASP A 17 -55.90 5.09 15.15
CA ASP A 17 -55.86 5.36 16.60
C ASP A 17 -56.20 6.82 16.95
N SER A 18 -56.37 7.69 15.95
CA SER A 18 -56.62 9.12 16.15
C SER A 18 -58.12 9.43 16.22
N THR A 19 -58.52 10.24 17.21
CA THR A 19 -59.90 10.70 17.38
C THR A 19 -59.94 12.23 17.45
N ALA A 20 -60.90 12.86 16.75
CA ALA A 20 -61.12 14.30 16.74
C ALA A 20 -62.60 14.62 17.03
N GLN A 21 -62.87 15.82 17.56
CA GLN A 21 -64.22 16.37 17.65
C GLN A 21 -64.37 17.46 16.60
N ILE A 22 -65.32 17.29 15.68
CA ILE A 22 -65.50 18.19 14.53
C ILE A 22 -66.86 18.86 14.66
N GLU A 23 -66.89 20.18 14.52
CA GLU A 23 -68.11 20.99 14.62
C GLU A 23 -69.13 20.56 13.55
N THR A 24 -70.38 20.38 13.95
CA THR A 24 -71.48 20.04 13.05
C THR A 24 -72.19 21.29 12.59
N VAL A 25 -72.69 21.28 11.35
CA VAL A 25 -73.44 22.41 10.79
C VAL A 25 -74.91 22.04 10.66
N ASN A 26 -75.81 22.93 11.09
CA ASN A 26 -77.24 22.78 10.85
C ASN A 26 -77.59 23.14 9.40
N SER A 27 -78.15 22.20 8.66
CA SER A 27 -78.62 22.37 7.29
C SER A 27 -80.08 21.93 7.22
N ASN A 28 -80.99 22.88 6.96
CA ASN A 28 -82.44 22.63 6.87
C ASN A 28 -83.04 21.91 8.09
N GLY A 29 -82.57 22.24 9.30
CA GLY A 29 -83.05 21.63 10.53
C GLY A 29 -82.38 20.30 10.90
N VAL A 30 -81.46 19.81 10.07
CA VAL A 30 -80.69 18.58 10.30
C VAL A 30 -79.23 18.93 10.59
N GLU A 31 -78.69 18.43 11.69
CA GLU A 31 -77.25 18.57 11.96
C GLU A 31 -76.44 17.61 11.10
N CYS A 32 -75.36 18.12 10.51
CA CYS A 32 -74.57 17.43 9.52
C CYS A 32 -73.07 17.54 9.82
N LEU A 33 -72.32 16.47 9.52
CA LEU A 33 -70.87 16.46 9.47
C LEU A 33 -70.43 16.61 8.01
N ARG A 34 -69.60 17.61 7.70
CA ARG A 34 -69.08 17.84 6.33
C ARG A 34 -67.80 17.06 6.08
N LEU A 35 -67.68 16.54 4.86
CA LEU A 35 -66.48 15.83 4.40
C LEU A 35 -65.24 16.73 4.43
N GLU A 36 -65.39 17.99 4.02
CA GLU A 36 -64.31 18.98 4.00
C GLU A 36 -63.71 19.22 5.39
N ASP A 37 -64.54 19.31 6.43
CA ASP A 37 -64.08 19.59 7.79
C ASP A 37 -63.34 18.38 8.39
N VAL A 38 -63.78 17.17 8.03
CA VAL A 38 -63.05 15.92 8.32
C VAL A 38 -61.71 15.89 7.60
N GLN A 39 -61.68 16.20 6.30
CA GLN A 39 -60.46 16.19 5.51
C GLN A 39 -59.45 17.24 5.98
N ARG A 40 -59.89 18.38 6.52
CA ARG A 40 -59.01 19.36 7.16
C ARG A 40 -58.35 18.80 8.42
N HIS A 41 -59.09 18.08 9.26
CA HIS A 41 -58.54 17.46 10.47
C HIS A 41 -57.62 16.27 10.16
N PHE A 42 -57.97 15.47 9.15
CA PHE A 42 -57.20 14.31 8.71
C PHE A 42 -56.53 14.57 7.35
N HIS A 43 -55.70 15.61 7.26
CA HIS A 43 -55.12 16.12 6.00
C HIS A 43 -54.28 15.11 5.19
N THR A 44 -53.73 14.09 5.85
CA THR A 44 -52.95 13.00 5.26
C THR A 44 -53.81 11.89 4.66
N VAL A 45 -55.13 11.93 4.85
CA VAL A 45 -56.06 10.86 4.47
C VAL A 45 -56.96 11.31 3.32
N ILE A 46 -57.08 10.48 2.30
CA ILE A 46 -58.15 10.59 1.31
C ILE A 46 -59.35 9.84 1.87
N VAL A 47 -60.31 10.57 2.44
CA VAL A 47 -61.55 10.01 2.98
C VAL A 47 -62.41 9.45 1.84
N LYS A 48 -62.72 8.16 1.90
CA LYS A 48 -63.56 7.44 0.93
C LYS A 48 -64.97 7.18 1.44
N ALA A 49 -65.13 6.93 2.74
CA ALA A 49 -66.42 6.65 3.35
C ALA A 49 -66.44 6.99 4.84
N PHE A 50 -67.66 7.04 5.38
CA PHE A 50 -67.93 7.18 6.80
C PHE A 50 -68.70 5.96 7.30
N LEU A 51 -68.28 5.39 8.42
CA LEU A 51 -68.92 4.28 9.10
C LEU A 51 -69.46 4.73 10.46
N ILE A 52 -70.62 4.24 10.84
CA ILE A 52 -71.14 4.33 12.22
C ILE A 52 -71.65 2.94 12.60
N ASP A 53 -71.12 2.38 13.69
CA ASP A 53 -71.37 0.99 14.09
C ASP A 53 -71.13 -0.01 12.94
N ASN A 54 -70.03 0.16 12.21
CA ASN A 54 -69.65 -0.61 11.01
C ASN A 54 -70.62 -0.50 9.81
N VAL A 55 -71.58 0.44 9.83
CA VAL A 55 -72.51 0.68 8.71
C VAL A 55 -72.10 1.94 7.95
N GLN A 56 -71.87 1.80 6.65
CA GLN A 56 -71.54 2.92 5.77
C GLN A 56 -72.69 3.91 5.66
N LYS A 57 -72.38 5.20 5.86
CA LYS A 57 -73.33 6.30 5.72
C LYS A 57 -73.26 6.89 4.33
N ALA A 58 -74.43 6.97 3.69
CA ALA A 58 -74.60 7.68 2.44
C ALA A 58 -74.50 9.20 2.68
N PHE A 59 -74.00 9.91 1.67
CA PHE A 59 -74.07 11.36 1.65
C PHE A 59 -75.53 11.82 1.51
N ILE A 60 -75.84 12.97 2.08
CA ILE A 60 -77.17 13.59 1.96
C ILE A 60 -77.37 13.99 0.50
N HIS A 61 -78.53 13.68 -0.06
CA HIS A 61 -78.90 14.04 -1.42
C HIS A 61 -79.76 15.32 -1.43
N ASP A 62 -79.64 16.11 -2.49
CA ASP A 62 -80.52 17.25 -2.76
C ASP A 62 -81.90 16.79 -3.31
N GLU A 63 -82.78 17.75 -3.55
CA GLU A 63 -84.14 17.51 -4.08
C GLU A 63 -84.15 16.84 -5.48
N THR A 64 -83.01 16.84 -6.18
CA THR A 64 -82.84 16.20 -7.50
C THR A 64 -82.27 14.78 -7.41
N GLY A 65 -82.01 14.29 -6.19
CA GLY A 65 -81.41 12.97 -5.97
C GLY A 65 -79.91 12.91 -6.25
N LYS A 66 -79.21 14.04 -6.35
CA LYS A 66 -77.74 14.12 -6.41
C LYS A 66 -77.16 14.38 -5.04
N ASN A 67 -75.89 14.02 -4.81
CA ASN A 67 -75.24 14.37 -3.55
C ASN A 67 -75.26 15.90 -3.34
N SER A 68 -75.67 16.32 -2.16
CA SER A 68 -75.66 17.73 -1.78
C SER A 68 -74.23 18.23 -1.68
N GLU A 69 -73.97 19.41 -2.25
CA GLU A 69 -72.74 20.15 -2.02
C GLU A 69 -72.92 21.19 -0.90
N PRO A 70 -71.97 21.36 0.04
CA PRO A 70 -70.81 20.50 0.26
C PRO A 70 -71.21 19.10 0.75
N LEU A 71 -70.44 18.08 0.34
CA LEU A 71 -70.64 16.68 0.74
C LEU A 71 -70.70 16.54 2.27
N ARG A 72 -71.77 15.93 2.75
CA ARG A 72 -72.06 15.81 4.19
C ARG A 72 -72.91 14.59 4.51
N ILE A 73 -72.77 14.07 5.72
CA ILE A 73 -73.62 13.03 6.31
C ILE A 73 -74.43 13.61 7.46
N VAL A 74 -75.54 12.96 7.83
CA VAL A 74 -76.28 13.30 9.05
C VAL A 74 -75.38 13.04 10.27
N ALA A 75 -75.33 13.99 11.19
CA ALA A 75 -74.57 13.86 12.43
C ALA A 75 -75.29 12.94 13.42
N HIS A 76 -74.51 12.12 14.12
CA HIS A 76 -74.94 11.24 15.19
C HIS A 76 -74.08 11.55 16.43
N LEU A 77 -74.50 12.59 17.17
CA LEU A 77 -73.70 13.18 18.26
C LEU A 77 -73.40 12.22 19.41
N ASP A 78 -74.22 11.18 19.56
CA ASP A 78 -74.08 10.11 20.55
C ASP A 78 -73.11 8.99 20.12
N LYS A 79 -72.67 9.00 18.85
CA LYS A 79 -71.84 7.96 18.26
C LYS A 79 -70.50 8.50 17.75
N THR A 80 -69.55 7.59 17.51
CA THR A 80 -68.29 7.92 16.84
C THR A 80 -68.40 7.56 15.36
N VAL A 81 -68.08 8.52 14.50
CA VAL A 81 -67.98 8.29 13.05
C VAL A 81 -66.57 7.79 12.73
N GLU A 82 -66.44 6.58 12.21
CA GLU A 82 -65.17 6.06 11.74
C GLU A 82 -64.96 6.44 10.26
N VAL A 83 -63.79 6.98 9.97
CA VAL A 83 -63.37 7.34 8.61
C VAL A 83 -62.79 6.09 7.95
N VAL A 84 -63.09 5.89 6.67
CA VAL A 84 -62.40 4.90 5.84
C VAL A 84 -61.68 5.65 4.72
N GLY A 85 -60.36 5.47 4.60
CA GLY A 85 -59.56 6.19 3.61
C GLY A 85 -58.24 5.50 3.27
N SER A 86 -57.44 6.15 2.44
CA SER A 86 -56.05 5.74 2.15
C SER A 86 -55.11 6.92 2.38
N MET A 87 -53.88 6.64 2.82
CA MET A 87 -52.87 7.69 2.97
C MET A 87 -52.56 8.33 1.61
N LYS A 88 -52.37 9.65 1.60
CA LYS A 88 -51.78 10.37 0.47
C LYS A 88 -50.29 10.01 0.43
N HIS A 89 -49.89 8.99 -0.34
CA HIS A 89 -48.48 8.80 -0.65
C HIS A 89 -48.04 9.89 -1.65
N SER A 90 -47.05 10.69 -1.28
CA SER A 90 -46.48 11.67 -2.20
C SER A 90 -45.52 10.93 -3.16
N SER A 91 -45.68 11.10 -4.47
CA SER A 91 -44.79 10.48 -5.48
C SER A 91 -43.31 10.82 -5.30
N ASN A 92 -42.99 11.88 -4.55
CA ASN A 92 -41.62 12.30 -4.28
C ASN A 92 -40.87 11.30 -3.39
N ASP A 93 -41.56 10.62 -2.46
CA ASP A 93 -40.92 9.72 -1.49
C ASP A 93 -40.38 8.43 -2.15
N ILE A 94 -41.04 7.95 -3.21
CA ILE A 94 -40.59 6.79 -3.99
C ILE A 94 -39.40 7.16 -4.89
N HIS A 95 -39.43 8.36 -5.48
CA HIS A 95 -38.35 8.84 -6.33
C HIS A 95 -37.06 9.08 -5.53
N ASP A 96 -37.18 9.69 -4.36
CA ASP A 96 -36.04 9.94 -3.46
C ASP A 96 -35.41 8.64 -2.97
N GLN A 97 -36.22 7.61 -2.68
CA GLN A 97 -35.72 6.28 -2.31
C GLN A 97 -34.98 5.57 -3.45
N LEU A 98 -35.44 5.71 -4.70
CA LEU A 98 -34.76 5.13 -5.87
C LEU A 98 -33.41 5.79 -6.13
N LEU A 99 -33.32 7.12 -6.02
CA LEU A 99 -32.06 7.86 -6.14
C LEU A 99 -31.06 7.46 -5.04
N LEU A 100 -31.54 7.24 -3.81
CA LEU A 100 -30.73 6.73 -2.70
C LEU A 100 -30.23 5.30 -2.91
N MET A 101 -31.00 4.44 -3.59
CA MET A 101 -30.58 3.08 -3.92
C MET A 101 -29.56 3.06 -5.06
N ASP A 102 -29.73 3.89 -6.08
CA ASP A 102 -28.81 4.03 -7.20
C ASP A 102 -27.42 4.48 -6.71
N GLY A 103 -27.37 5.54 -5.90
CA GLY A 103 -26.12 6.00 -5.29
C GLY A 103 -25.46 5.00 -4.32
N LYS A 104 -26.24 4.05 -3.76
CA LYS A 104 -25.67 2.94 -2.97
C LYS A 104 -25.08 1.85 -3.86
N LEU A 105 -25.73 1.55 -4.99
CA LEU A 105 -25.23 0.58 -5.98
C LEU A 105 -23.91 1.06 -6.59
N ASP A 106 -23.81 2.33 -6.97
CA ASP A 106 -22.57 2.92 -7.48
C ASP A 106 -21.42 2.82 -6.47
N ARG A 107 -21.70 3.07 -5.19
CA ARG A 107 -20.70 2.92 -4.12
C ARG A 107 -20.29 1.47 -3.92
N ILE A 108 -21.21 0.51 -4.07
CA ILE A 108 -20.90 -0.92 -3.97
C ILE A 108 -20.02 -1.36 -5.16
N ASP A 109 -20.34 -0.92 -6.37
CA ASP A 109 -19.54 -1.25 -7.55
C ASP A 109 -18.13 -0.66 -7.45
N ALA A 110 -18.02 0.62 -7.12
CA ALA A 110 -16.72 1.27 -6.90
C ALA A 110 -15.88 0.58 -5.81
N ASN A 111 -16.50 0.20 -4.69
CA ASN A 111 -15.82 -0.55 -3.63
C ASN A 111 -15.41 -1.96 -4.11
N THR A 112 -16.23 -2.62 -4.92
CA THR A 112 -15.94 -3.96 -5.45
C THR A 112 -14.76 -3.91 -6.41
N GLN A 113 -14.72 -2.92 -7.30
CA GLN A 113 -13.59 -2.72 -8.22
C GLN A 113 -12.29 -2.45 -7.45
N GLU A 114 -12.34 -1.62 -6.40
CA GLU A 114 -11.16 -1.35 -5.58
C GLU A 114 -10.69 -2.61 -4.83
N ILE A 115 -11.61 -3.42 -4.29
CA ILE A 115 -11.26 -4.70 -3.65
C ILE A 115 -10.62 -5.65 -4.66
N LEU A 116 -11.15 -5.76 -5.88
CA LEU A 116 -10.57 -6.63 -6.92
C LEU A 116 -9.16 -6.17 -7.32
N ARG A 117 -8.94 -4.86 -7.43
CA ARG A 117 -7.60 -4.27 -7.69
C ARG A 117 -6.62 -4.57 -6.54
N GLN A 118 -7.08 -4.49 -5.30
CA GLN A 118 -6.25 -4.84 -4.12
C GLN A 118 -5.91 -6.33 -4.09
N ILE A 119 -6.86 -7.21 -4.42
CA ILE A 119 -6.62 -8.65 -4.52
C ILE A 119 -5.57 -8.94 -5.61
N ASP A 120 -5.71 -8.34 -6.79
CA ASP A 120 -4.75 -8.53 -7.89
C ASP A 120 -3.33 -8.06 -7.52
N HIS A 121 -3.23 -6.93 -6.83
CA HIS A 121 -1.97 -6.40 -6.30
C HIS A 121 -1.32 -7.36 -5.28
N VAL A 122 -2.09 -7.86 -4.31
CA VAL A 122 -1.57 -8.80 -3.30
C VAL A 122 -1.16 -10.12 -3.94
N MET A 123 -1.94 -10.64 -4.90
CA MET A 123 -1.61 -11.86 -5.62
C MET A 123 -0.33 -11.70 -6.44
N THR A 124 -0.18 -10.58 -7.14
CA THR A 124 1.04 -10.23 -7.88
C THR A 124 2.24 -10.13 -6.93
N GLN A 125 2.09 -9.42 -5.82
CA GLN A 125 3.14 -9.27 -4.82
C GLN A 125 3.55 -10.63 -4.23
N MET A 126 2.60 -11.50 -3.88
CA MET A 126 2.88 -12.82 -3.32
C MET A 126 3.66 -13.69 -4.31
N TYR A 127 3.27 -13.69 -5.58
CA TYR A 127 3.97 -14.41 -6.64
C TYR A 127 5.38 -13.85 -6.85
N GLU A 128 5.51 -12.53 -7.02
CA GLU A 128 6.78 -11.90 -7.33
C GLU A 128 7.77 -11.90 -6.15
N LEU A 129 7.31 -11.81 -4.91
CA LEU A 129 8.18 -11.96 -3.74
C LEU A 129 8.80 -13.37 -3.66
N HIS A 130 8.07 -14.38 -4.13
CA HIS A 130 8.54 -15.75 -4.19
C HIS A 130 9.46 -15.99 -5.39
N GLU A 131 9.14 -15.44 -6.56
CA GLU A 131 9.90 -15.69 -7.80
C GLU A 131 11.09 -14.74 -8.01
N PHE A 132 11.03 -13.50 -7.52
CA PHE A 132 12.03 -12.43 -7.78
C PHE A 132 12.88 -12.11 -6.54
N THR A 133 13.42 -13.17 -5.94
CA THR A 133 14.31 -13.15 -4.78
C THR A 133 15.74 -12.67 -5.08
N THR A 134 16.07 -12.37 -6.34
CA THR A 134 17.39 -11.91 -6.79
C THR A 134 17.24 -10.85 -7.88
N PRO A 135 18.14 -9.84 -7.97
CA PRO A 135 18.10 -8.85 -9.03
C PRO A 135 18.06 -9.50 -10.41
N ARG A 136 17.12 -9.04 -11.24
CA ARG A 136 16.84 -9.69 -12.52
C ARG A 136 17.80 -9.19 -13.58
N TYR A 137 18.01 -7.89 -13.67
CA TYR A 137 18.81 -7.29 -14.73
C TYR A 137 20.30 -7.33 -14.41
N PHE A 138 21.03 -8.18 -15.13
CA PHE A 138 22.48 -8.24 -15.08
C PHE A 138 23.10 -8.40 -16.46
N PHE A 139 24.35 -7.97 -16.57
CA PHE A 139 25.21 -8.17 -17.73
C PHE A 139 26.60 -8.61 -17.27
N ILE A 140 27.47 -8.97 -18.21
CA ILE A 140 28.84 -9.41 -17.91
C ILE A 140 29.86 -8.56 -18.64
N LEU A 141 31.04 -8.38 -18.04
CA LEU A 141 32.20 -7.77 -18.69
C LEU A 141 33.48 -8.57 -18.38
N PRO A 142 34.49 -8.54 -19.25
CA PRO A 142 35.83 -9.02 -18.92
C PRO A 142 36.41 -8.30 -17.70
N ALA A 143 37.00 -9.06 -16.78
CA ALA A 143 37.52 -8.55 -15.51
C ALA A 143 38.83 -7.77 -15.67
N GLU A 144 39.69 -8.19 -16.60
CA GLU A 144 40.98 -7.53 -16.88
C GLU A 144 40.91 -6.75 -18.18
N HIS A 145 41.78 -5.74 -18.28
CA HIS A 145 42.18 -5.10 -19.54
C HIS A 145 43.05 -6.09 -20.32
N SER A 146 42.48 -7.26 -20.62
CA SER A 146 43.07 -8.22 -21.54
C SER A 146 43.37 -7.46 -22.81
N ASN A 147 44.52 -7.67 -23.44
CA ASN A 147 44.80 -7.04 -24.72
C ASN A 147 43.83 -7.64 -25.75
N ILE A 148 42.62 -7.10 -25.83
CA ILE A 148 41.45 -7.66 -26.55
C ILE A 148 41.83 -7.91 -28.02
N LYS A 149 42.73 -7.06 -28.54
CA LYS A 149 43.29 -7.13 -29.89
C LYS A 149 44.20 -8.35 -30.16
N ALA A 150 44.71 -9.03 -29.13
CA ALA A 150 45.59 -10.19 -29.27
C ALA A 150 44.83 -11.53 -29.28
N ILE A 151 43.51 -11.51 -29.06
CA ILE A 151 42.69 -12.71 -28.88
C ILE A 151 41.63 -12.78 -29.98
N ASP A 152 41.91 -13.49 -31.08
CA ASP A 152 41.06 -13.47 -32.28
C ASP A 152 40.06 -14.65 -32.38
N THR A 153 40.08 -15.61 -31.44
CA THR A 153 39.19 -16.77 -31.49
C THR A 153 38.17 -16.80 -30.35
N VAL A 154 36.94 -17.23 -30.66
CA VAL A 154 35.83 -17.42 -29.71
C VAL A 154 36.22 -18.34 -28.57
N GLN A 155 36.98 -19.41 -28.89
CA GLN A 155 37.47 -20.35 -27.89
C GLN A 155 38.27 -19.62 -26.83
N ASN A 156 39.17 -18.71 -27.23
CA ASN A 156 39.99 -17.97 -26.28
C ASN A 156 39.17 -16.97 -25.46
N TRP A 157 38.12 -16.36 -26.02
CA TRP A 157 37.22 -15.48 -25.27
C TRP A 157 36.46 -16.19 -24.16
N LEU A 158 36.02 -17.44 -24.38
CA LEU A 158 35.32 -18.24 -23.35
C LEU A 158 36.19 -18.64 -22.14
N HIS A 159 37.52 -18.45 -22.23
CA HIS A 159 38.46 -18.72 -21.13
C HIS A 159 38.87 -17.46 -20.36
N ILE A 160 38.40 -16.28 -20.78
CA ILE A 160 38.70 -15.03 -20.08
C ILE A 160 37.89 -14.96 -18.78
N HIS A 161 38.44 -14.28 -17.78
CA HIS A 161 37.72 -14.01 -16.54
C HIS A 161 36.64 -12.95 -16.77
N TYR A 162 35.38 -13.28 -16.45
CA TYR A 162 34.26 -12.36 -16.51
C TYR A 162 33.75 -12.01 -15.12
N LYS A 163 33.21 -10.81 -15.01
CA LYS A 163 32.44 -10.33 -13.86
C LYS A 163 31.00 -10.04 -14.26
N LEU A 164 30.06 -10.41 -13.39
CA LEU A 164 28.64 -10.10 -13.50
C LEU A 164 28.33 -8.79 -12.76
N TYR A 165 27.59 -7.90 -13.42
CA TYR A 165 27.16 -6.60 -12.91
C TYR A 165 25.64 -6.48 -12.96
N PHE A 166 25.04 -5.87 -11.94
CA PHE A 166 23.60 -5.63 -11.87
C PHE A 166 23.21 -4.22 -12.31
N LEU A 167 21.97 -4.06 -12.79
CA LEU A 167 21.34 -2.77 -13.04
C LEU A 167 20.33 -2.44 -11.93
N CYS A 168 20.25 -1.16 -11.58
CA CYS A 168 19.26 -0.61 -10.68
C CYS A 168 17.91 -0.40 -11.40
N GLU A 169 16.85 -1.01 -10.90
CA GLU A 169 15.48 -0.97 -11.42
C GLU A 169 14.71 0.28 -10.93
N CYS A 170 15.36 1.45 -10.95
CA CYS A 170 14.77 2.69 -10.43
C CYS A 170 13.71 3.31 -11.33
N SER A 171 13.66 2.94 -12.61
CA SER A 171 12.70 3.45 -13.58
C SER A 171 12.20 2.35 -14.52
N GLN A 172 11.06 2.60 -15.13
CA GLN A 172 10.54 1.81 -16.25
C GLN A 172 11.15 2.25 -17.58
N ASP A 173 11.71 3.46 -17.66
CA ASP A 173 12.51 3.87 -18.81
C ASP A 173 13.92 3.28 -18.67
N PRO A 174 14.35 2.38 -19.59
CA PRO A 174 15.69 1.81 -19.56
C PRO A 174 16.81 2.86 -19.57
N LYS A 175 16.55 4.07 -20.08
CA LYS A 175 17.52 5.17 -20.14
C LYS A 175 17.83 5.79 -18.78
N GLU A 176 16.94 5.63 -17.82
CA GLU A 176 17.10 6.16 -16.47
C GLU A 176 17.68 5.14 -15.49
N MET A 177 17.82 3.88 -15.93
CA MET A 177 18.51 2.84 -15.17
C MET A 177 20.01 3.18 -15.06
N HIS A 178 20.69 2.54 -14.12
CA HIS A 178 22.14 2.68 -13.99
C HIS A 178 22.76 1.41 -13.40
N VAL A 179 24.07 1.25 -13.55
CA VAL A 179 24.78 0.12 -12.95
C VAL A 179 24.74 0.24 -11.42
N ALA A 180 24.48 -0.87 -10.75
CA ALA A 180 24.47 -0.95 -9.30
C ALA A 180 25.90 -0.74 -8.75
N PRO A 181 26.06 -0.08 -7.58
CA PRO A 181 27.37 0.29 -7.07
C PRO A 181 28.08 -0.90 -6.42
N HIS A 182 28.64 -1.81 -7.23
CA HIS A 182 29.43 -2.95 -6.76
C HIS A 182 30.58 -3.32 -7.72
N GLU A 183 31.51 -4.13 -7.21
CA GLU A 183 32.78 -4.47 -7.88
C GLU A 183 32.67 -5.56 -8.97
N GLY A 184 31.45 -6.08 -9.19
CA GLY A 184 31.15 -7.22 -10.04
C GLY A 184 31.44 -8.60 -9.40
N TYR A 185 30.66 -9.61 -9.76
CA TYR A 185 30.83 -11.00 -9.27
C TYR A 185 31.62 -11.85 -10.26
N SER A 186 32.75 -12.40 -9.82
CA SER A 186 33.55 -13.28 -10.66
C SER A 186 32.77 -14.53 -11.09
N ILE A 187 32.81 -14.81 -12.39
CA ILE A 187 32.16 -15.99 -12.99
C ILE A 187 33.14 -17.15 -12.99
N LYS A 188 32.91 -18.18 -12.18
CA LYS A 188 33.84 -19.33 -12.04
C LYS A 188 33.91 -20.22 -13.29
N ARG A 189 32.81 -20.34 -14.04
CA ARG A 189 32.70 -21.19 -15.24
C ARG A 189 32.12 -20.36 -16.40
N PRO A 190 32.88 -19.41 -16.99
CA PRO A 190 32.37 -18.48 -18.00
C PRO A 190 31.71 -19.16 -19.19
N ARG A 191 32.34 -20.23 -19.72
CA ARG A 191 31.79 -21.01 -20.83
C ARG A 191 30.38 -21.51 -20.56
N ASP A 192 30.17 -22.17 -19.43
CA ASP A 192 28.87 -22.76 -19.10
C ASP A 192 27.83 -21.67 -18.82
N PHE A 193 28.25 -20.59 -18.16
CA PHE A 193 27.38 -19.43 -17.89
C PHE A 193 26.93 -18.74 -19.18
N ILE A 194 27.85 -18.48 -20.11
CA ILE A 194 27.57 -17.81 -21.39
C ILE A 194 26.70 -18.69 -22.29
N LEU A 195 26.96 -19.99 -22.35
CA LEU A 195 26.13 -20.92 -23.12
C LEU A 195 24.70 -21.01 -22.56
N ARG A 196 24.54 -20.89 -21.24
CA ARG A 196 23.24 -20.99 -20.57
C ARG A 196 22.43 -19.69 -20.66
N TYR A 197 23.05 -18.56 -20.35
CA TYR A 197 22.37 -17.26 -20.25
C TYR A 197 22.59 -16.36 -21.45
N GLY A 198 23.26 -16.82 -22.52
CA GLY A 198 23.63 -16.03 -23.69
C GLY A 198 22.49 -15.22 -24.32
N PRO A 199 21.31 -15.82 -24.61
CA PRO A 199 20.17 -15.09 -25.15
C PRO A 199 19.69 -13.96 -24.23
N TYR A 200 19.65 -14.21 -22.92
CA TYR A 200 19.29 -13.22 -21.92
C TYR A 200 20.31 -12.09 -21.82
N LEU A 201 21.61 -12.45 -21.78
CA LEU A 201 22.73 -11.52 -21.76
C LEU A 201 22.71 -10.59 -22.96
N LYS A 202 22.29 -11.06 -24.14
CA LYS A 202 22.17 -10.23 -25.33
C LYS A 202 21.14 -9.11 -25.15
N THR A 203 20.01 -9.40 -24.51
CA THR A 203 18.98 -8.41 -24.20
C THR A 203 19.47 -7.39 -23.17
N THR A 204 20.09 -7.83 -22.07
CA THR A 204 20.57 -6.90 -21.04
C THR A 204 21.81 -6.12 -21.45
N LEU A 205 22.64 -6.67 -22.34
CA LEU A 205 23.78 -5.99 -22.93
C LEU A 205 23.33 -4.79 -23.79
N ALA A 206 22.23 -4.93 -24.54
CA ALA A 206 21.66 -3.81 -25.30
C ALA A 206 21.22 -2.65 -24.39
N ILE A 207 20.71 -2.95 -23.19
CA ILE A 207 20.40 -1.93 -22.18
C ILE A 207 21.70 -1.26 -21.70
N ALA A 208 22.73 -2.04 -21.37
CA ALA A 208 24.03 -1.51 -20.96
C ALA A 208 24.69 -0.61 -22.03
N GLN A 209 24.61 -0.99 -23.31
CA GLN A 209 25.08 -0.18 -24.43
C GLN A 209 24.28 1.14 -24.55
N ALA A 210 22.95 1.09 -24.45
CA ALA A 210 22.12 2.29 -24.50
C ALA A 210 22.43 3.26 -23.35
N LEU A 211 22.66 2.73 -22.14
CA LEU A 211 23.08 3.51 -20.98
C LEU A 211 24.44 4.19 -21.17
N LEU A 212 25.38 3.52 -21.84
CA LEU A 212 26.68 4.09 -22.18
C LEU A 212 26.53 5.28 -23.13
N SER A 213 25.68 5.16 -24.16
CA SER A 213 25.48 6.20 -25.17
C SER A 213 24.89 7.50 -24.62
N ILE A 214 24.16 7.44 -23.50
CA ILE A 214 23.53 8.61 -22.85
C ILE A 214 24.28 9.09 -21.61
N GLY A 215 25.46 8.51 -21.31
CA GLY A 215 26.29 8.92 -20.17
C GLY A 215 25.84 8.40 -18.79
N GLY A 216 24.92 7.44 -18.73
CA GLY A 216 24.40 6.83 -17.50
C GLY A 216 25.21 5.64 -16.98
N PHE A 217 26.29 5.26 -17.66
CA PHE A 217 27.06 4.05 -17.37
C PHE A 217 28.31 4.36 -16.52
N ALA A 218 28.21 4.19 -15.20
CA ALA A 218 29.33 4.33 -14.28
C ALA A 218 29.58 3.00 -13.54
N ILE A 219 30.71 2.36 -13.81
CA ILE A 219 31.18 1.16 -13.09
C ILE A 219 32.34 1.59 -12.18
N PRO A 220 32.22 1.43 -10.84
CA PRO A 220 33.22 1.89 -9.88
C PRO A 220 34.66 1.43 -10.14
N GLN A 221 34.88 0.29 -10.81
CA GLN A 221 36.21 -0.24 -11.14
C GLN A 221 36.78 0.16 -12.50
N LEU A 222 35.96 0.62 -13.46
CA LEU A 222 36.51 1.08 -14.74
C LEU A 222 37.09 2.50 -14.61
N GLY A 223 36.64 3.27 -13.63
CA GLY A 223 37.22 4.57 -13.28
C GLY A 223 38.15 4.39 -12.09
N ASN A 224 39.45 4.39 -12.31
CA ASN A 224 40.43 4.51 -11.22
C ASN A 224 40.27 5.89 -10.53
N VAL A 225 39.27 6.03 -9.67
CA VAL A 225 39.17 7.13 -8.71
C VAL A 225 38.60 6.57 -7.42
N SER A 226 39.53 6.32 -6.49
CA SER A 226 39.23 6.14 -5.07
C SER A 226 38.25 7.22 -4.59
N LYS A 227 37.28 6.79 -3.77
CA LYS A 227 36.17 7.53 -3.15
C LYS A 227 36.55 8.75 -2.26
N ALA A 228 37.71 9.36 -2.46
CA ALA A 228 38.22 10.50 -1.69
C ALA A 228 38.54 11.76 -2.53
N ILE A 229 38.32 11.77 -3.85
CA ILE A 229 38.76 12.89 -4.73
C ILE A 229 37.65 13.37 -5.66
N ASN A 230 36.41 13.51 -5.19
CA ASN A 230 35.38 14.23 -5.96
C ASN A 230 35.35 15.74 -5.67
N ASP A 231 36.14 16.23 -4.71
CA ASP A 231 36.10 17.65 -4.33
C ASP A 231 37.27 18.51 -4.88
N VAL A 232 38.20 17.99 -5.69
CA VAL A 232 39.43 18.77 -6.04
C VAL A 232 39.89 18.75 -7.51
N LEU A 233 39.21 18.14 -8.49
CA LEU A 233 39.71 18.17 -9.88
C LEU A 233 38.70 18.68 -10.93
N PRO A 234 39.13 19.49 -11.93
CA PRO A 234 38.24 19.99 -12.98
C PRO A 234 37.79 18.88 -13.94
N PRO A 235 36.65 19.05 -14.64
CA PRO A 235 35.90 17.95 -15.25
C PRO A 235 36.44 17.34 -16.56
N GLN A 236 37.70 17.58 -16.96
CA GLN A 236 38.06 17.49 -18.39
C GLN A 236 39.17 16.50 -18.80
N LEU A 237 39.71 15.65 -17.90
CA LEU A 237 40.84 14.78 -18.29
C LEU A 237 40.77 13.27 -17.99
N ASN A 238 39.70 12.72 -17.41
CA ASN A 238 39.63 11.26 -17.10
C ASN A 238 38.39 10.50 -17.61
N ASN A 239 37.46 11.15 -18.30
CA ASN A 239 36.21 10.48 -18.73
C ASN A 239 36.33 9.74 -20.08
N SER A 240 37.13 10.23 -21.05
CA SER A 240 37.15 9.67 -22.41
C SER A 240 37.72 8.25 -22.50
N GLN A 241 38.84 7.97 -21.81
CA GLN A 241 39.44 6.63 -21.75
C GLN A 241 38.52 5.62 -21.07
N PHE A 242 37.82 6.02 -20.02
CA PHE A 242 36.82 5.19 -19.34
C PHE A 242 35.70 4.75 -20.29
N TYR A 243 35.09 5.72 -21.01
CA TYR A 243 34.03 5.42 -21.97
C TYR A 243 34.53 4.52 -23.09
N THR A 244 35.77 4.73 -23.54
CA THR A 244 36.38 3.94 -24.61
C THR A 244 36.67 2.50 -24.17
N ASP A 245 37.10 2.27 -22.93
CA ASP A 245 37.30 0.91 -22.38
C ASP A 245 35.98 0.17 -22.12
N ALA A 246 34.98 0.87 -21.58
CA ALA A 246 33.64 0.31 -21.39
C ALA A 246 33.00 -0.10 -22.72
N GLU A 247 33.09 0.77 -23.73
CA GLU A 247 32.60 0.49 -25.09
C GLU A 247 33.29 -0.72 -25.71
N GLN A 248 34.62 -0.82 -25.61
CA GLN A 248 35.39 -1.96 -26.11
C GLN A 248 35.01 -3.27 -25.42
N LYS A 249 34.84 -3.26 -24.10
CA LYS A 249 34.43 -4.44 -23.33
C LYS A 249 33.01 -4.88 -23.67
N LEU A 250 32.07 -3.93 -23.82
CA LEU A 250 30.70 -4.22 -24.23
C LEU A 250 30.63 -4.77 -25.64
N GLN A 251 31.38 -4.18 -26.60
CA GLN A 251 31.45 -4.68 -27.97
C GLN A 251 32.04 -6.09 -28.05
N MET A 252 33.09 -6.38 -27.26
CA MET A 252 33.66 -7.71 -27.19
C MET A 252 32.66 -8.76 -26.69
N VAL A 253 31.85 -8.43 -25.68
CA VAL A 253 30.80 -9.33 -25.18
C VAL A 253 29.72 -9.52 -26.23
N ASP A 254 29.33 -8.47 -26.95
CA ASP A 254 28.36 -8.57 -28.05
C ASP A 254 28.86 -9.50 -29.16
N ASP A 255 30.09 -9.29 -29.62
CA ASP A 255 30.74 -10.15 -30.62
C ASP A 255 30.81 -11.60 -30.15
N LEU A 256 31.13 -11.83 -28.87
CA LEU A 256 31.17 -13.17 -28.28
C LEU A 256 29.80 -13.84 -28.32
N LEU A 257 28.76 -13.16 -27.85
CA LEU A 257 27.40 -13.69 -27.81
C LEU A 257 26.90 -13.99 -29.23
N ASN A 258 27.17 -13.09 -30.19
CA ASN A 258 26.82 -13.29 -31.59
C ASN A 258 27.56 -14.47 -32.23
N LYS A 259 28.84 -14.68 -31.92
CA LYS A 259 29.61 -15.81 -32.45
C LYS A 259 29.17 -17.16 -31.84
N VAL A 260 28.85 -17.20 -30.54
CA VAL A 260 28.34 -18.41 -29.86
C VAL A 260 26.99 -18.83 -30.43
N ASP A 261 26.07 -17.89 -30.62
CA ASP A 261 24.74 -18.12 -31.20
C ASP A 261 24.84 -18.70 -32.64
N ASN A 262 25.72 -18.12 -33.47
CA ASN A 262 25.98 -18.60 -34.83
C ASN A 262 26.64 -20.00 -34.87
N GLN A 263 27.47 -20.36 -33.89
CA GLN A 263 28.06 -21.70 -33.79
C GLN A 263 27.03 -22.76 -33.40
N GLN A 264 26.09 -22.43 -32.50
CA GLN A 264 24.97 -23.31 -32.15
C GLN A 264 24.03 -23.51 -33.34
N TYR A 265 23.79 -22.48 -34.14
CA TYR A 265 22.97 -22.57 -35.36
C TYR A 265 23.58 -23.52 -36.41
N ARG A 266 24.91 -23.59 -36.52
CA ARG A 266 25.61 -24.50 -37.44
C ARG A 266 25.68 -25.95 -36.94
N ALA A 267 25.57 -26.16 -35.62
CA ALA A 267 25.62 -27.48 -34.99
C ALA A 267 24.22 -28.09 -34.76
N GLY A 268 23.35 -28.09 -35.78
CA GLY A 268 22.20 -29.00 -35.91
C GLY A 268 21.28 -29.20 -34.68
N ALA A 269 21.08 -28.21 -33.82
CA ALA A 269 20.21 -28.36 -32.65
C ALA A 269 18.74 -28.59 -33.06
N SER A 270 18.11 -29.64 -32.51
CA SER A 270 16.78 -30.13 -32.87
C SER A 270 15.67 -29.06 -32.76
N VAL A 271 14.72 -29.13 -33.68
CA VAL A 271 13.64 -28.15 -33.91
C VAL A 271 12.63 -28.06 -32.75
N VAL A 272 12.64 -28.98 -31.79
CA VAL A 272 11.61 -29.09 -30.74
C VAL A 272 11.84 -28.17 -29.54
N ASP A 273 13.06 -27.65 -29.33
CA ASP A 273 13.37 -26.75 -28.20
C ASP A 273 13.24 -25.25 -28.56
N ARG A 274 12.85 -24.96 -29.81
CA ARG A 274 12.96 -23.61 -30.42
C ARG A 274 11.86 -22.62 -30.04
N HIS A 275 10.93 -22.98 -29.17
CA HIS A 275 9.87 -22.06 -28.72
C HIS A 275 10.17 -21.36 -27.38
N GLN A 276 11.23 -21.71 -26.66
CA GLN A 276 11.54 -21.12 -25.34
C GLN A 276 12.65 -20.05 -25.35
N SER A 277 13.46 -19.94 -26.40
CA SER A 277 14.70 -19.12 -26.40
C SER A 277 14.62 -17.79 -27.16
N ARG A 278 13.42 -17.28 -27.48
CA ARG A 278 13.26 -15.92 -28.04
C ARG A 278 13.12 -14.91 -26.90
N GLY A 279 14.23 -14.27 -26.50
CA GLY A 279 14.24 -13.03 -25.73
C GLY A 279 13.40 -13.04 -24.45
N THR A 280 13.23 -14.21 -23.86
CA THR A 280 12.34 -14.43 -22.71
C THR A 280 12.97 -13.82 -21.46
N ALA A 281 12.16 -13.06 -20.71
CA ALA A 281 12.50 -12.69 -19.35
C ALA A 281 12.82 -13.95 -18.54
N LEU A 282 13.87 -13.92 -17.72
CA LEU A 282 14.25 -15.05 -16.87
C LEU A 282 13.03 -15.47 -16.04
N GLN A 283 12.67 -16.75 -16.14
CA GLN A 283 11.63 -17.33 -15.32
C GLN A 283 12.18 -17.66 -13.93
N GLY A 284 11.31 -17.81 -12.93
CA GLY A 284 11.79 -17.91 -11.54
C GLY A 284 12.65 -19.14 -11.25
N ALA A 285 12.59 -20.21 -12.06
CA ALA A 285 13.54 -21.32 -11.95
C ALA A 285 14.98 -20.90 -12.29
N GLU A 286 15.16 -20.09 -13.32
CA GLU A 286 16.46 -19.57 -13.76
C GLU A 286 16.99 -18.53 -12.77
N LEU A 287 16.10 -17.67 -12.23
CA LEU A 287 16.45 -16.71 -11.18
C LEU A 287 16.84 -17.41 -9.87
N ARG A 288 16.16 -18.49 -9.47
CA ARG A 288 16.56 -19.31 -8.31
C ARG A 288 17.92 -19.96 -8.49
N GLU A 289 18.28 -20.34 -9.71
CA GLU A 289 19.61 -20.87 -9.99
C GLU A 289 20.69 -19.80 -9.90
N ILE A 290 20.44 -18.60 -10.46
CA ILE A 290 21.33 -17.46 -10.32
C ILE A 290 21.47 -17.06 -8.85
N GLN A 291 20.37 -17.08 -8.09
CA GLN A 291 20.41 -16.90 -6.64
C GLN A 291 21.33 -17.93 -5.99
N THR A 292 21.15 -19.21 -6.29
CA THR A 292 21.99 -20.29 -5.75
C THR A 292 23.46 -20.11 -6.12
N TYR A 293 23.74 -19.63 -7.33
CA TYR A 293 25.09 -19.27 -7.75
C TYR A 293 25.64 -18.12 -6.91
N LEU A 294 24.91 -17.02 -6.79
CA LEU A 294 25.29 -15.82 -6.04
C LEU A 294 25.50 -16.13 -4.56
N GLU A 295 24.64 -16.93 -3.94
CA GLU A 295 24.78 -17.37 -2.54
C GLU A 295 26.11 -18.12 -2.28
N ARG A 296 26.73 -18.72 -3.30
CA ARG A 296 28.03 -19.40 -3.19
C ARG A 296 29.23 -18.47 -3.41
N VAL A 297 29.03 -17.28 -3.98
CA VAL A 297 30.09 -16.29 -4.26
C VAL A 297 29.95 -15.01 -3.43
N ASP A 298 28.77 -14.79 -2.84
CA ASP A 298 28.39 -13.66 -1.98
C ASP A 298 27.71 -14.21 -0.73
N ASP A 299 28.53 -14.65 0.21
CA ASP A 299 28.13 -15.16 1.52
C ASP A 299 27.32 -14.12 2.34
N LYS A 300 27.53 -12.83 2.04
CA LYS A 300 26.84 -11.70 2.65
C LYS A 300 25.50 -11.36 1.97
N ARG A 301 25.19 -12.00 0.83
CA ARG A 301 23.99 -11.72 0.01
C ARG A 301 23.78 -10.23 -0.24
N SER A 302 24.87 -9.52 -0.52
CA SER A 302 24.87 -8.09 -0.84
C SER A 302 24.12 -7.79 -2.15
N LEU A 303 24.02 -8.77 -3.07
CA LEU A 303 23.23 -8.71 -4.31
C LEU A 303 23.48 -7.43 -5.12
N GLY A 304 24.73 -6.94 -5.08
CA GLY A 304 25.18 -5.77 -5.85
C GLY A 304 24.88 -4.45 -5.15
N ASN A 305 24.63 -4.49 -3.83
CA ASN A 305 24.13 -3.37 -3.03
C ASN A 305 22.77 -2.86 -3.54
N LEU A 306 21.95 -3.77 -4.06
CA LEU A 306 20.57 -3.53 -4.45
C LEU A 306 19.62 -3.95 -3.34
N TYR A 307 18.55 -3.20 -3.23
CA TYR A 307 17.51 -3.31 -2.22
C TYR A 307 16.22 -3.68 -2.92
N ARG A 308 15.54 -4.70 -2.39
CA ARG A 308 14.25 -5.12 -2.90
C ARG A 308 13.17 -4.17 -2.37
N ILE A 309 12.37 -3.64 -3.28
CA ILE A 309 11.18 -2.82 -2.97
C ILE A 309 9.95 -3.43 -3.64
N VAL A 310 8.76 -3.08 -3.15
CA VAL A 310 7.48 -3.36 -3.80
C VAL A 310 6.90 -2.03 -4.25
N THR A 311 6.57 -1.91 -5.53
CA THR A 311 5.98 -0.70 -6.10
C THR A 311 4.47 -0.65 -5.86
N ALA A 312 3.84 0.52 -6.02
CA ALA A 312 2.41 0.72 -5.74
C ALA A 312 1.47 -0.14 -6.60
N ASP A 313 1.96 -0.68 -7.71
CA ASP A 313 1.30 -1.63 -8.59
C ASP A 313 1.54 -3.10 -8.19
N GLY A 314 2.42 -3.38 -7.24
CA GLY A 314 2.58 -4.71 -6.59
C GLY A 314 3.80 -5.47 -7.06
N HIS A 315 4.52 -4.87 -8.01
CA HIS A 315 5.69 -5.47 -8.59
C HIS A 315 6.91 -5.33 -7.67
N VAL A 316 7.75 -6.35 -7.69
CA VAL A 316 9.05 -6.36 -7.01
C VAL A 316 10.09 -5.71 -7.93
N ARG A 317 10.86 -4.77 -7.37
CA ARG A 317 12.01 -4.14 -8.03
C ARG A 317 13.25 -4.17 -7.16
N TRP A 318 14.42 -4.13 -7.80
CA TRP A 318 15.72 -4.08 -7.14
C TRP A 318 16.40 -2.74 -7.40
N VAL A 319 16.43 -1.86 -6.40
CA VAL A 319 16.92 -0.48 -6.51
C VAL A 319 18.19 -0.26 -5.71
N CYS A 320 19.06 0.64 -6.15
CA CYS A 320 20.27 0.99 -5.40
C CYS A 320 19.91 1.75 -4.11
N HIS A 321 20.85 1.81 -3.17
CA HIS A 321 20.66 2.51 -1.89
C HIS A 321 20.12 3.94 -2.05
N LYS A 322 20.67 4.74 -2.98
CA LYS A 322 20.21 6.11 -3.24
C LYS A 322 18.72 6.16 -3.62
N HIS A 323 18.28 5.24 -4.48
CA HIS A 323 16.88 5.19 -4.91
C HIS A 323 15.97 4.58 -3.85
N TYR A 324 16.47 3.60 -3.09
CA TYR A 324 15.78 3.08 -1.91
C TYR A 324 15.48 4.22 -0.92
N ASP A 325 16.47 5.05 -0.61
CA ASP A 325 16.30 6.19 0.31
C ASP A 325 15.34 7.24 -0.28
N ALA A 326 15.49 7.59 -1.56
CA ALA A 326 14.60 8.55 -2.21
C ALA A 326 13.13 8.09 -2.24
N ILE A 327 12.89 6.80 -2.50
CA ILE A 327 11.54 6.20 -2.51
C ILE A 327 10.99 6.14 -1.09
N SER A 328 11.83 5.84 -0.11
CA SER A 328 11.46 5.86 1.31
C SER A 328 11.02 7.27 1.75
N CYS A 329 11.71 8.32 1.29
CA CYS A 329 11.48 9.72 1.67
C CYS A 329 10.25 10.43 1.04
N ASN A 330 9.28 9.71 0.46
CA ASN A 330 8.07 10.30 -0.15
C ASN A 330 7.15 11.00 0.89
N ASN A 331 6.15 11.80 0.49
CA ASN A 331 5.33 12.67 1.38
C ASN A 331 4.73 12.01 2.64
N GLU A 332 4.45 10.69 2.61
CA GLU A 332 4.02 9.93 3.80
C GLU A 332 5.14 9.81 4.86
N MET A 333 6.42 9.80 4.46
CA MET A 333 7.55 9.80 5.39
C MET A 333 7.66 11.10 6.16
N SER A 334 7.37 12.25 5.54
CA SER A 334 7.29 13.54 6.23
C SER A 334 6.27 13.52 7.37
N LYS A 335 5.15 12.80 7.20
CA LYS A 335 4.15 12.61 8.27
C LYS A 335 4.71 11.78 9.43
N TYR A 336 5.48 10.72 9.15
CA TYR A 336 6.12 9.92 10.19
C TYR A 336 7.25 10.66 10.90
N ILE A 337 8.09 11.41 10.16
CA ILE A 337 9.11 12.29 10.73
C ILE A 337 8.45 13.31 11.65
N ASN A 338 7.42 14.02 11.17
CA ASN A 338 6.71 15.02 11.96
C ASN A 338 6.08 14.40 13.22
N ALA A 339 5.50 13.19 13.12
CA ALA A 339 4.93 12.49 14.28
C ALA A 339 6.02 12.04 15.28
N PHE A 340 7.16 11.57 14.78
CA PHE A 340 8.32 11.19 15.58
C PHE A 340 8.96 12.39 16.28
N GLU A 341 9.06 13.53 15.60
CA GLU A 341 9.54 14.78 16.18
C GLU A 341 8.52 15.37 17.18
N ALA A 342 7.23 15.25 16.90
CA ALA A 342 6.16 15.70 17.81
C ALA A 342 6.14 14.94 19.15
N MET A 343 6.61 13.68 19.18
CA MET A 343 6.80 12.95 20.44
C MET A 343 8.13 13.29 21.15
N GLY A 344 8.94 14.21 20.62
CA GLY A 344 10.23 14.62 21.18
C GLY A 344 11.44 13.86 20.63
N GLY A 345 11.25 13.04 19.59
CA GLY A 345 12.34 12.44 18.84
C GLY A 345 13.05 13.44 17.94
N LYS A 346 14.21 13.05 17.41
CA LYS A 346 14.93 13.80 16.37
C LYS A 346 15.32 12.83 15.26
N PHE A 347 15.12 13.23 14.02
CA PHE A 347 15.48 12.42 12.86
C PHE A 347 16.48 13.16 11.99
N ASP A 348 17.62 12.53 11.70
CA ASP A 348 18.60 13.04 10.75
C ASP A 348 18.36 12.41 9.37
N GLN A 349 17.79 13.20 8.46
CA GLN A 349 17.49 12.77 7.10
C GLN A 349 18.73 12.39 6.27
N LYS A 350 19.93 12.90 6.62
CA LYS A 350 21.15 12.59 5.86
C LYS A 350 21.71 11.22 6.20
N THR A 351 21.50 10.78 7.44
CA THR A 351 22.08 9.54 7.98
C THR A 351 21.01 8.48 8.30
N ASN A 352 19.73 8.82 8.15
CA ASN A 352 18.58 8.02 8.57
C ASN A 352 18.68 7.55 10.03
N GLU A 353 19.33 8.36 10.88
CA GLU A 353 19.44 8.09 12.31
C GLU A 353 18.26 8.76 13.06
N ALA A 354 17.59 7.97 13.89
CA ALA A 354 16.53 8.43 14.79
C ALA A 354 17.04 8.44 16.23
N LEU A 355 16.89 9.56 16.92
CA LEU A 355 17.28 9.74 18.32
C LEU A 355 16.06 10.03 19.19
N ILE A 356 15.91 9.25 20.25
CA ILE A 356 15.02 9.53 21.37
C ILE A 356 15.89 9.74 22.61
N ASN A 357 15.78 10.90 23.24
CA ASN A 357 16.59 11.26 24.40
C ASN A 357 15.72 11.78 25.54
N GLN A 358 15.94 11.29 26.76
CA GLN A 358 15.26 11.75 27.98
C GLN A 358 13.73 11.73 27.90
N LEU A 359 13.17 10.73 27.20
CA LEU A 359 11.74 10.63 26.95
C LEU A 359 11.11 9.47 27.72
N ASP A 360 9.92 9.72 28.28
CA ASP A 360 9.04 8.66 28.71
C ASP A 360 8.20 8.15 27.52
N ILE A 361 8.60 6.99 26.96
CA ILE A 361 7.96 6.39 25.79
C ILE A 361 6.65 5.71 26.25
N THR A 362 5.54 6.40 25.99
CA THR A 362 4.20 5.90 26.29
C THR A 362 3.74 4.82 25.31
N SER A 363 2.72 4.04 25.66
CA SER A 363 2.13 3.06 24.74
C SER A 363 1.57 3.70 23.46
N LYS A 364 1.12 4.96 23.54
CA LYS A 364 0.70 5.73 22.35
C LYS A 364 1.89 6.02 21.43
N ASN A 365 3.05 6.38 22.00
CA ASN A 365 4.27 6.62 21.24
C ASN A 365 4.74 5.33 20.56
N VAL A 366 4.71 4.22 21.28
CA VAL A 366 5.06 2.90 20.72
C VAL A 366 4.11 2.48 19.61
N ALA A 367 2.80 2.62 19.80
CA ALA A 367 1.83 2.31 18.75
C ALA A 367 2.06 3.13 17.47
N MET A 368 2.35 4.44 17.63
CA MET A 368 2.69 5.30 16.50
C MET A 368 3.99 4.87 15.81
N MET A 369 5.05 4.57 16.57
CA MET A 369 6.32 4.08 16.02
C MET A 369 6.14 2.76 15.28
N CYS A 370 5.44 1.79 15.87
CA CYS A 370 5.15 0.51 15.22
C CYS A 370 4.40 0.72 13.90
N GLN A 371 3.34 1.53 13.92
CA GLN A 371 2.59 1.85 12.70
C GLN A 371 3.47 2.53 11.65
N ALA A 372 4.33 3.48 12.05
CA ALA A 372 5.23 4.15 11.13
C ALA A 372 6.22 3.17 10.50
N LEU A 373 6.86 2.32 11.30
CA LEU A 373 7.82 1.31 10.82
C LEU A 373 7.16 0.29 9.88
N GLU A 374 5.98 -0.21 10.23
CA GLU A 374 5.21 -1.13 9.37
C GLU A 374 4.77 -0.50 8.05
N ASN A 375 4.56 0.82 8.03
CA ASN A 375 4.19 1.58 6.83
C ASN A 375 5.39 2.22 6.11
N GLY A 376 6.62 1.74 6.38
CA GLY A 376 7.81 2.10 5.61
C GLY A 376 8.57 3.33 6.11
N PHE A 377 8.40 3.75 7.37
CA PHE A 377 9.26 4.77 7.96
C PHE A 377 10.71 4.26 8.03
N ASN A 378 11.56 4.80 7.16
CA ASN A 378 12.91 4.31 6.98
C ASN A 378 13.88 4.91 8.01
N ILE A 379 14.24 4.09 9.01
CA ILE A 379 15.26 4.42 10.00
C ILE A 379 16.36 3.39 9.86
N GLU A 380 17.59 3.82 9.57
CA GLU A 380 18.75 2.92 9.53
C GLU A 380 19.18 2.54 10.96
N LYS A 381 19.18 3.53 11.87
CA LYS A 381 19.61 3.35 13.25
C LYS A 381 18.73 4.10 14.22
N LEU A 382 18.22 3.38 15.21
CA LEU A 382 17.43 3.93 16.31
C LEU A 382 18.29 4.01 17.58
N ILE A 383 18.37 5.21 18.16
CA ILE A 383 19.14 5.50 19.36
C ILE A 383 18.16 5.93 20.45
N CYS A 384 18.09 5.18 21.55
CA CYS A 384 17.29 5.52 22.73
C CYS A 384 18.23 5.78 23.90
N ARG A 385 18.24 7.01 24.44
CA ARG A 385 19.09 7.41 25.57
C ARG A 385 18.27 7.96 26.72
N GLU A 386 18.56 7.50 27.93
CA GLU A 386 17.95 8.01 29.17
C GLU A 386 16.40 7.95 29.13
N CYS A 387 15.84 6.95 28.43
CA CYS A 387 14.41 6.80 28.20
C CYS A 387 13.75 5.90 29.26
N SER A 388 12.42 5.91 29.30
CA SER A 388 11.63 4.83 29.94
C SER A 388 10.59 4.25 28.99
N ILE A 389 10.33 2.94 29.09
CA ILE A 389 9.37 2.22 28.25
C ILE A 389 8.71 1.09 29.04
N GLY A 390 7.45 0.77 28.76
CA GLY A 390 6.78 -0.42 29.34
C GLY A 390 7.35 -1.72 28.76
N GLU A 391 7.42 -2.78 29.56
CA GLU A 391 7.97 -4.08 29.11
C GLU A 391 7.21 -4.66 27.91
N ASP A 392 5.89 -4.62 27.92
CA ASP A 392 5.07 -5.14 26.81
C ASP A 392 5.16 -4.24 25.57
N ASP A 393 5.34 -2.93 25.76
CA ASP A 393 5.58 -1.99 24.67
C ASP A 393 6.96 -2.18 24.05
N LEU A 394 7.99 -2.45 24.87
CA LEU A 394 9.32 -2.79 24.40
C LEU A 394 9.30 -4.09 23.60
N LYS A 395 8.59 -5.14 24.07
CA LYS A 395 8.43 -6.39 23.31
C LYS A 395 7.82 -6.15 21.93
N LYS A 396 6.71 -5.39 21.88
CA LYS A 396 6.05 -5.05 20.61
C LYS A 396 6.97 -4.28 19.69
N LEU A 397 7.69 -3.28 20.21
CA LEU A 397 8.62 -2.49 19.41
C LEU A 397 9.76 -3.35 18.87
N LEU A 398 10.34 -4.24 19.70
CA LEU A 398 11.39 -5.16 19.27
C LEU A 398 10.90 -6.14 18.20
N ASP A 399 9.70 -6.71 18.36
CA ASP A 399 9.09 -7.59 17.36
C ASP A 399 8.96 -6.89 15.99
N ILE A 400 8.44 -5.66 15.96
CA ILE A 400 8.35 -4.87 14.73
C ILE A 400 9.73 -4.53 14.18
N ILE A 401 10.69 -4.14 15.02
CA ILE A 401 12.05 -3.83 14.60
C ILE A 401 12.69 -5.03 13.89
N ILE A 402 12.59 -6.22 14.50
CA ILE A 402 13.20 -7.46 14.02
C ILE A 402 12.52 -7.95 12.74
N ASN A 403 11.19 -7.93 12.69
CA ASN A 403 10.43 -8.66 11.66
C ASN A 403 9.90 -7.77 10.54
N ARG A 404 9.71 -6.47 10.75
CA ARG A 404 8.89 -5.61 9.89
C ARG A 404 9.45 -4.20 9.68
N SER A 405 10.72 -3.94 10.00
CA SER A 405 11.33 -2.61 9.88
C SER A 405 12.62 -2.60 9.05
N SER A 406 13.10 -1.41 8.69
CA SER A 406 14.41 -1.21 8.05
C SER A 406 15.56 -0.94 9.03
N ILE A 407 15.31 -0.98 10.34
CA ILE A 407 16.30 -0.66 11.37
C ILE A 407 17.38 -1.75 11.40
N ARG A 408 18.62 -1.33 11.11
CA ARG A 408 19.81 -2.18 11.13
C ARG A 408 20.57 -2.09 12.44
N CYS A 409 20.37 -1.03 13.21
CA CYS A 409 21.08 -0.82 14.46
C CYS A 409 20.15 -0.20 15.52
N LEU A 410 19.94 -0.90 16.63
CA LEU A 410 19.28 -0.37 17.82
C LEU A 410 20.33 -0.14 18.91
N ASN A 411 20.48 1.11 19.33
CA ASN A 411 21.34 1.49 20.44
C ASN A 411 20.48 1.96 21.62
N MET A 412 20.57 1.26 22.74
CA MET A 412 19.87 1.61 23.99
C MET A 412 20.88 1.94 25.08
N GLY A 413 20.91 3.20 25.52
CA GLY A 413 21.71 3.69 26.63
C GLY A 413 20.83 4.18 27.79
N SER A 414 21.03 3.66 28.99
CA SER A 414 20.29 4.05 30.20
C SER A 414 18.76 4.00 30.05
N VAL A 415 18.21 2.98 29.40
CA VAL A 415 16.76 2.82 29.18
C VAL A 415 16.13 2.03 30.33
N ARG A 416 15.19 2.64 31.05
CA ARG A 416 14.42 2.02 32.14
C ARG A 416 13.21 1.26 31.60
N VAL A 417 13.13 -0.03 31.87
CA VAL A 417 11.97 -0.85 31.50
C VAL A 417 11.03 -0.99 32.70
N ARG A 418 9.77 -0.61 32.51
CA ARG A 418 8.74 -0.59 33.55
C ARG A 418 7.81 -1.80 33.43
N ASN A 419 7.33 -2.29 34.57
CA ASN A 419 6.25 -3.26 34.61
C ASN A 419 4.88 -2.59 34.37
N VAL A 420 3.81 -3.40 34.38
CA VAL A 420 2.41 -2.94 34.20
C VAL A 420 1.97 -1.91 35.24
N LEU A 421 2.60 -1.89 36.43
CA LEU A 421 2.34 -0.92 37.50
C LEU A 421 3.14 0.39 37.35
N GLY A 422 3.93 0.54 36.28
CA GLY A 422 4.79 1.71 36.06
C GLY A 422 6.07 1.73 36.91
N ILE A 423 6.38 0.65 37.64
CA ILE A 423 7.58 0.53 38.46
C ILE A 423 8.73 0.02 37.59
N THR A 424 9.93 0.59 37.75
CA THR A 424 11.12 0.13 37.01
C THR A 424 11.43 -1.32 37.41
N LYS A 425 11.41 -2.22 36.43
CA LYS A 425 11.71 -3.65 36.59
C LYS A 425 13.20 -3.92 36.40
N TYR A 426 13.80 -3.30 35.38
CA TYR A 426 15.24 -3.35 35.10
C TYR A 426 15.65 -2.18 34.20
N THR A 427 16.96 -1.95 34.09
CA THR A 427 17.53 -0.87 33.28
C THR A 427 18.54 -1.43 32.29
N CYS A 428 18.36 -1.12 31.01
CA CYS A 428 19.34 -1.37 29.97
C CYS A 428 20.38 -0.24 29.98
N GLN A 429 21.57 -0.50 30.55
CA GLN A 429 22.61 0.52 30.66
C GLN A 429 23.25 0.85 29.31
N GLU A 430 23.65 -0.17 28.55
CA GLU A 430 24.21 0.01 27.21
C GLU A 430 24.06 -1.29 26.41
N MET A 431 23.26 -1.23 25.36
CA MET A 431 23.03 -2.32 24.42
C MET A 431 23.13 -1.80 22.99
N VAL A 432 23.83 -2.54 22.15
CA VAL A 432 23.81 -2.35 20.70
C VAL A 432 23.36 -3.67 20.08
N ALA A 433 22.22 -3.62 19.39
CA ALA A 433 21.73 -4.72 18.56
C ALA A 433 21.90 -4.34 17.09
N GLU A 434 22.62 -5.16 16.34
CA GLU A 434 22.75 -5.07 14.89
C GLU A 434 21.88 -6.14 14.25
N PHE A 435 20.96 -5.70 13.38
CA PHE A 435 20.04 -6.55 12.65
C PHE A 435 20.52 -6.65 11.20
N ASN A 436 20.90 -7.85 10.78
CA ASN A 436 21.11 -8.22 9.38
C ASN A 436 20.09 -9.30 9.01
N ASN A 437 19.77 -9.41 7.71
CA ASN A 437 18.70 -10.26 7.15
C ASN A 437 18.66 -11.73 7.63
N GLN A 438 19.72 -12.25 8.27
CA GLN A 438 19.80 -13.63 8.78
C GLN A 438 20.48 -13.75 10.16
N THR A 439 20.97 -12.65 10.73
CA THR A 439 21.71 -12.69 11.98
C THR A 439 21.46 -11.42 12.77
N MET A 440 21.10 -11.59 14.04
CA MET A 440 21.10 -10.50 15.02
C MET A 440 22.36 -10.63 15.87
N LYS A 441 23.15 -9.56 15.96
CA LYS A 441 24.29 -9.47 16.87
C LYS A 441 23.96 -8.49 17.98
N VAL A 442 23.90 -8.99 19.20
CA VAL A 442 23.64 -8.14 20.38
C VAL A 442 24.91 -8.04 21.20
N ARG A 443 25.32 -6.81 21.52
CA ARG A 443 26.45 -6.49 22.38
C ARG A 443 25.96 -5.69 23.56
N PHE A 444 26.33 -6.13 24.75
CA PHE A 444 26.13 -5.39 26.00
C PHE A 444 27.50 -4.89 26.47
N CYS A 445 27.66 -3.58 26.68
CA CYS A 445 28.98 -3.02 27.00
C CYS A 445 29.36 -3.19 28.47
N ASN A 446 28.48 -3.74 29.32
CA ASN A 446 28.71 -3.80 30.77
C ASN A 446 28.46 -5.21 31.34
N ASN A 447 29.53 -5.87 31.81
CA ASN A 447 29.51 -7.25 32.32
C ASN A 447 28.84 -7.40 33.71
N ASN A 448 28.51 -6.30 34.39
CA ASN A 448 28.01 -6.31 35.78
C ASN A 448 26.48 -6.51 35.92
N GLN A 449 25.76 -6.88 34.84
CA GLN A 449 24.30 -7.02 34.87
C GLN A 449 23.78 -8.31 34.21
N ASP A 450 24.36 -9.45 34.59
CA ASP A 450 24.05 -10.76 33.99
C ASP A 450 22.55 -11.08 33.96
N ALA A 451 21.81 -10.76 35.02
CA ALA A 451 20.36 -10.98 35.09
C ALA A 451 19.56 -10.10 34.11
N ASN A 452 19.91 -8.81 33.96
CA ASN A 452 19.21 -7.91 33.03
C ASN A 452 19.55 -8.26 31.57
N VAL A 453 20.80 -8.64 31.32
CA VAL A 453 21.28 -9.12 30.02
C VAL A 453 20.52 -10.38 29.60
N GLN A 454 20.32 -11.34 30.51
CA GLN A 454 19.52 -12.54 30.22
C GLN A 454 18.06 -12.22 29.91
N ILE A 455 17.43 -11.27 30.62
CA ILE A 455 16.05 -10.86 30.35
C ILE A 455 15.95 -10.20 28.98
N LEU A 456 16.83 -9.24 28.67
CA LEU A 456 16.85 -8.57 27.36
C LEU A 456 17.17 -9.55 26.22
N GLY A 457 18.10 -10.47 26.43
CA GLY A 457 18.40 -11.54 25.47
C GLY A 457 17.18 -12.41 25.16
N ARG A 458 16.34 -12.74 26.16
CA ARG A 458 15.08 -13.48 25.95
C ARG A 458 13.99 -12.69 25.22
N LEU A 459 14.06 -11.36 25.20
CA LEU A 459 13.11 -10.53 24.46
C LEU A 459 13.50 -10.36 22.99
N LEU A 460 14.76 -10.66 22.66
CA LEU A 460 15.34 -10.54 21.33
C LEU A 460 15.43 -11.89 20.60
N LEU A 461 15.25 -13.01 21.32
CA LEU A 461 15.11 -14.38 20.80
C LEU A 461 13.63 -14.73 20.70
#